data_AF-A0A1F5YQA4-F1
#
_entry.id   AF-A0A1F5YQA4-F1
#
_cell.length_a   1.000
_cell.length_b   1.000
_cell.length_c   1.000
_cell.angle_alpha   90.00
_cell.angle_beta   90.00
_cell.angle_gamma   90.00
#
_symmetry.space_group_name_H-M   'P 1'
#
loop_
_entity.id
_entity.type
_entity.pdbx_description
1 polymer ?
#
loop_
_entity_poly.entity_id
_entity_poly.type
_entity_poly.pdbx_seq_one_letter_code
_entity_poly.pdbx_strand_id
1 'polypeptide(L)'
;MANDRGVTKRYSLKADKSGRLSATEDETKSDRHTRIQWDALFLFSGVGFGIVIPLIAGVLLGNYADTRLGSRPVATITGLLIGTVLSVASLISTFSAFLKKTKTGD
;
A
#
# COMPACT_ATOMS: atom_id res chain seq x y z
N MET A 1 22.73 -19.58 22.94
CA MET A 1 22.31 -18.24 23.39
C MET A 1 20.96 -17.94 22.77
N ALA A 2 19.88 -18.13 23.54
CA ALA A 2 18.52 -17.92 23.05
C ALA A 2 18.18 -16.42 23.07
N ASN A 3 17.77 -15.89 21.92
CA ASN A 3 17.34 -14.50 21.73
C ASN A 3 15.88 -14.38 22.21
N ASP A 4 15.70 -14.05 23.49
CA ASP A 4 14.42 -13.86 24.14
C ASP A 4 13.83 -12.50 23.74
N ARG A 5 13.03 -12.47 22.67
CA ARG A 5 12.35 -11.27 22.20
C ARG A 5 11.10 -11.05 23.04
N GLY A 6 11.12 -9.97 23.82
CA GLY A 6 10.11 -9.58 24.81
C GLY A 6 8.65 -9.74 24.35
N VAL A 7 8.02 -10.80 24.83
CA VAL A 7 6.56 -10.94 24.89
C VAL A 7 6.12 -10.30 26.21
N THR A 8 5.61 -9.06 26.17
CA THR A 8 4.94 -8.47 27.33
C THR A 8 3.62 -9.20 27.56
N LYS A 9 3.65 -10.22 28.42
CA LYS A 9 2.46 -10.94 28.87
C LYS A 9 1.59 -10.01 29.72
N ARG A 10 0.40 -9.67 29.23
CA ARG A 10 -0.61 -8.94 30.01
C ARG A 10 -1.56 -9.96 30.62
N TYR A 11 -1.52 -10.10 31.94
CA TYR A 11 -2.46 -10.93 32.67
C TYR A 11 -3.72 -10.13 32.95
N SER A 12 -4.88 -10.62 32.50
CA SER A 12 -6.16 -10.05 32.90
C SER A 12 -6.77 -10.92 33.99
N LEU A 13 -7.10 -10.30 35.12
CA LEU A 13 -7.79 -10.96 36.22
C LEU A 13 -9.29 -10.89 35.91
N LYS A 14 -9.90 -12.04 35.64
CA LYS A 14 -11.36 -12.13 35.49
C LYS A 14 -11.93 -12.87 36.70
N ALA A 15 -12.94 -12.27 37.32
CA ALA A 15 -13.70 -12.92 38.37
C ALA A 15 -14.75 -13.83 37.71
N ASP A 16 -14.67 -15.13 37.98
CA ASP A 16 -15.72 -16.07 37.61
C ASP A 16 -16.97 -15.82 38.47
N LYS A 17 -18.13 -16.28 38.01
CA LYS A 17 -19.43 -16.22 38.72
C LYS A 17 -19.39 -16.90 40.09
N SER A 18 -18.38 -17.74 40.34
CA SER A 18 -18.08 -18.37 41.64
C SER A 18 -17.32 -17.47 42.62
N GLY A 19 -16.98 -16.23 42.25
CA GLY A 19 -16.20 -15.31 43.07
C GLY A 19 -14.70 -15.64 43.12
N ARG A 20 -14.24 -16.65 42.38
CA ARG A 20 -12.82 -16.97 42.23
C ARG A 20 -12.18 -16.08 41.17
N LEU A 21 -11.05 -15.48 41.55
CA LEU A 21 -10.18 -14.76 40.63
C LEU A 21 -9.29 -15.78 39.93
N SER A 22 -9.48 -15.96 38.63
CA SER A 22 -8.55 -16.71 37.78
C SER A 22 -7.76 -15.74 36.92
N ALA A 23 -6.43 -15.87 36.98
CA ALA A 23 -5.54 -15.21 36.05
C ALA A 23 -5.55 -16.02 34.74
N THR A 24 -6.28 -15.53 33.74
CA THR A 24 -6.24 -16.12 32.41
C THR A 24 -5.11 -15.44 31.65
N GLU A 25 -4.13 -16.22 31.22
CA GLU A 25 -3.11 -15.79 30.28
C GLU A 25 -3.79 -15.55 28.93
N ASP A 26 -4.19 -14.31 28.70
CA ASP A 26 -4.76 -13.89 27.44
C ASP A 26 -3.59 -13.78 26.46
N GLU A 27 -3.29 -14.87 25.75
CA GLU A 27 -2.39 -14.84 24.59
C GLU A 27 -3.03 -13.91 23.56
N THR A 28 -2.76 -12.61 23.68
CA THR A 28 -3.09 -11.62 22.66
C THR A 28 -2.17 -11.91 21.48
N LYS A 29 -2.56 -12.91 20.68
CA LYS A 29 -1.85 -13.37 19.49
C LYS A 29 -1.70 -12.16 18.59
N SER A 30 -0.46 -11.70 18.51
CA SER A 30 -0.04 -10.46 17.90
C SER A 30 -0.56 -10.34 16.46
N ASP A 31 -1.63 -9.56 16.27
CA ASP A 31 -2.16 -9.04 15.00
C ASP A 31 -1.15 -8.20 14.18
N ARG A 32 0.11 -8.10 14.64
CA ARG A 32 1.18 -7.42 13.90
C ARG A 32 1.50 -8.13 12.60
N HIS A 33 1.40 -9.47 12.52
CA HIS A 33 1.77 -10.18 11.30
C HIS A 33 0.78 -9.95 10.15
N THR A 34 -0.52 -9.88 10.47
CA THR A 34 -1.58 -9.52 9.52
C THR A 34 -1.43 -8.07 9.07
N ARG A 35 -1.20 -7.12 9.98
CA ARG A 35 -1.05 -5.69 9.63
C ARG A 35 0.10 -5.41 8.65
N ILE A 36 1.26 -6.06 8.84
CA ILE A 36 2.41 -5.88 7.94
C ILE A 36 2.08 -6.31 6.50
N GLN A 37 1.28 -7.37 6.33
CA GLN A 37 0.87 -7.83 5.00
C GLN A 37 -0.14 -6.88 4.34
N TRP A 38 -1.08 -6.32 5.12
CA TRP A 38 -2.05 -5.34 4.61
C TRP A 38 -1.39 -4.01 4.22
N ASP A 39 -0.42 -3.54 5.00
CA ASP A 39 0.31 -2.30 4.71
C ASP A 39 1.15 -2.42 3.43
N ALA A 40 1.80 -3.58 3.22
CA ALA A 40 2.54 -3.87 1.99
C ALA A 40 1.61 -3.91 0.76
N LEU A 41 0.41 -4.50 0.90
CA LEU A 41 -0.62 -4.55 -0.15
C LEU A 41 -1.14 -3.15 -0.51
N PHE A 42 -1.35 -2.28 0.48
CA PHE A 42 -1.78 -0.90 0.24
C PHE A 42 -0.70 -0.08 -0.48
N LEU A 43 0.56 -0.26 -0.10
CA LEU A 43 1.71 0.34 -0.77
C LEU A 43 1.84 -0.13 -2.23
N PHE A 44 1.78 -1.44 -2.45
CA PHE A 44 1.92 -2.02 -3.78
C PHE A 44 0.75 -1.63 -4.70
N SER A 45 -0.47 -1.61 -4.16
CA SER A 45 -1.64 -1.18 -4.93
C SER A 45 -1.56 0.30 -5.30
N GLY A 46 -1.19 1.19 -4.38
CA GLY A 46 -1.05 2.61 -4.68
C GLY A 46 -0.04 2.90 -5.80
N VAL A 47 1.14 2.27 -5.75
CA VAL A 47 2.17 2.43 -6.78
C VAL A 47 1.74 1.78 -8.10
N GLY A 48 1.19 0.57 -8.04
CA GLY A 48 0.70 -0.15 -9.23
C GLY A 48 -0.39 0.63 -9.96
N PHE A 49 -1.39 1.13 -9.25
CA PHE A 49 -2.45 1.95 -9.84
C PHE A 49 -1.92 3.28 -10.40
N GLY A 50 -0.96 3.92 -9.73
CA GLY A 50 -0.34 5.16 -10.21
C GLY A 50 0.42 5.01 -11.55
N ILE A 51 0.84 3.79 -11.90
CA ILE A 51 1.53 3.50 -13.16
C ILE A 51 0.54 2.96 -14.20
N VAL A 52 -0.28 1.98 -13.82
CA VAL A 52 -1.15 1.27 -14.75
C VAL A 52 -2.28 2.16 -15.27
N ILE A 53 -2.89 2.99 -14.42
CA ILE A 53 -4.03 3.82 -14.82
C ILE A 53 -3.61 4.85 -15.90
N PRO A 54 -2.55 5.66 -15.73
CA PRO A 54 -2.16 6.64 -16.75
C PRO A 54 -1.73 6.01 -18.07
N LEU A 55 -1.08 4.84 -18.04
CA LEU A 55 -0.67 4.13 -19.24
C LEU A 55 -1.87 3.60 -20.03
N ILE A 56 -2.80 2.90 -19.36
CA ILE A 56 -4.02 2.40 -20.00
C ILE A 56 -4.86 3.57 -20.52
N ALA A 57 -5.02 4.63 -19.73
CA ALA A 57 -5.76 5.81 -20.15
C ALA A 57 -5.13 6.46 -21.39
N GLY A 58 -3.80 6.64 -21.40
CA GLY A 58 -3.07 7.21 -22.54
C GLY A 58 -3.20 6.37 -23.81
N VAL A 59 -3.10 5.04 -23.70
CA VAL A 59 -3.27 4.12 -24.84
C VAL A 59 -4.70 4.12 -25.35
N LEU A 60 -5.70 4.03 -24.47
CA LEU A 60 -7.10 4.00 -24.87
C LEU A 60 -7.53 5.33 -25.51
N LEU A 61 -7.15 6.46 -24.91
CA LEU A 61 -7.44 7.79 -25.47
C LEU A 61 -6.71 8.00 -26.79
N GLY A 62 -5.45 7.58 -26.89
CA GLY A 62 -4.69 7.68 -28.12
C GLY A 62 -5.25 6.80 -29.24
N ASN A 63 -5.66 5.57 -28.93
CA ASN A 63 -6.28 4.67 -29.91
C ASN A 63 -7.65 5.20 -30.37
N TYR A 64 -8.44 5.74 -29.44
CA TYR A 64 -9.70 6.40 -29.78
C TYR A 64 -9.50 7.62 -30.69
N ALA A 65 -8.45 8.43 -30.43
CA ALA A 65 -8.11 9.55 -31.29
C ALA A 65 -7.62 9.10 -32.68
N ASP A 66 -6.74 8.09 -32.74
CA ASP A 66 -6.21 7.59 -34.01
C ASP A 66 -7.31 7.00 -34.90
N THR A 67 -8.23 6.22 -34.31
CA THR A 67 -9.37 5.65 -35.05
C THR A 67 -10.34 6.72 -35.57
N ARG A 68 -10.51 7.83 -34.85
CA ARG A 68 -11.41 8.92 -35.26
C ARG A 68 -10.78 9.85 -36.29
N LEU A 69 -9.47 10.05 -36.25
CA LEU A 69 -8.74 10.94 -37.15
C LEU A 69 -8.23 10.22 -38.41
N GLY A 70 -8.29 8.88 -38.46
CA GLY A 70 -7.74 8.07 -39.55
C GLY A 70 -6.22 8.17 -39.62
N SER A 71 -5.57 8.65 -38.57
CA SER A 71 -4.12 8.77 -38.51
C SER A 71 -3.47 7.40 -38.31
N ARG A 72 -2.22 7.29 -38.76
CA ARG A 72 -1.26 6.30 -38.25
C ARG A 72 -1.23 6.38 -36.71
N PRO A 73 -0.74 5.36 -35.97
CA PRO A 73 -0.84 5.24 -34.50
C PRO A 73 -0.01 6.29 -33.72
N VAL A 74 -0.10 7.56 -34.10
CA VAL A 74 0.66 8.70 -33.63
C VAL A 74 0.05 9.19 -32.33
N ALA A 75 -1.28 9.31 -32.24
CA ALA A 75 -1.93 9.73 -31.01
C ALA A 75 -1.77 8.67 -29.91
N THR A 76 -1.76 7.39 -30.25
CA THR A 76 -1.45 6.28 -29.32
C THR A 76 -0.03 6.36 -28.80
N ILE A 77 0.97 6.56 -29.66
CA ILE A 77 2.37 6.73 -29.22
C ILE A 77 2.52 7.96 -28.33
N THR A 78 1.89 9.08 -28.72
CA THR A 78 1.97 10.33 -27.94
C THR A 78 1.26 10.18 -26.59
N GLY A 79 0.08 9.55 -26.57
CA GLY A 79 -0.66 9.22 -25.35
C GLY A 79 0.10 8.27 -24.43
N LEU A 80 0.80 7.28 -24.98
CA LEU A 80 1.68 6.39 -24.22
C LEU A 80 2.85 7.16 -23.59
N LEU A 81 3.49 8.06 -24.33
CA LEU A 81 4.58 8.90 -23.81
C LEU A 81 4.09 9.80 -22.67
N ILE A 82 2.95 10.46 -22.86
CA ILE A 82 2.32 11.30 -21.81
C ILE A 82 1.98 10.45 -20.59
N GLY A 83 1.35 9.29 -20.79
CA GLY A 83 1.02 8.36 -19.71
C GLY A 83 2.26 7.92 -18.94
N THR A 84 3.36 7.62 -19.64
CA THR A 84 4.65 7.26 -19.02
C THR A 84 5.21 8.39 -18.17
N VAL A 85 5.21 9.62 -18.67
CA VAL A 85 5.69 10.80 -17.92
C VAL A 85 4.85 11.01 -16.66
N LEU A 86 3.52 10.88 -16.78
CA LEU A 86 2.61 10.99 -15.63
C LEU A 86 2.85 9.90 -14.59
N SER A 87 3.05 8.64 -15.02
CA SER A 87 3.38 7.53 -14.13
C SER A 87 4.67 7.77 -13.34
N VAL A 88 5.71 8.29 -14.00
CA VAL A 88 6.98 8.65 -13.34
C VAL A 88 6.76 9.78 -12.33
N ALA A 89 5.97 10.81 -12.69
CA ALA A 89 5.65 11.90 -11.78
C ALA A 89 4.88 11.41 -10.53
N SER A 90 3.90 10.51 -10.70
CA SER A 90 3.15 9.89 -9.59
C SER A 90 4.06 9.05 -8.69
N LEU A 91 5.03 8.35 -9.27
CA LEU A 91 6.01 7.56 -8.51
C LEU A 91 6.89 8.48 -7.65
N ILE A 92 7.42 9.56 -8.23
CA ILE A 92 8.23 10.56 -7.51
C ILE A 92 7.41 11.22 -6.38
N SER A 93 6.15 11.58 -6.65
CA SER A 93 5.26 12.15 -5.63
C SER A 93 5.03 11.17 -4.48
N THR A 94 4.79 9.89 -4.78
CA THR A 94 4.61 8.86 -3.74
C THR A 94 5.88 8.71 -2.91
N PHE A 95 7.04 8.61 -3.57
CA PHE A 95 8.32 8.44 -2.89
C PHE A 95 8.69 9.65 -2.01
N SER A 96 8.48 10.87 -2.50
CA SER A 96 8.73 12.09 -1.74
C SER A 96 7.79 12.24 -0.53
N ALA A 97 6.53 11.81 -0.65
CA ALA A 97 5.60 11.75 0.47
C ALA A 97 6.08 10.77 1.56
N PHE A 98 6.62 9.61 1.17
CA PHE A 98 7.24 8.65 2.10
C PHE A 98 8.48 9.23 2.79
N LEU A 99 9.39 9.86 2.04
CA LEU A 99 10.61 10.48 2.58
C LEU A 99 10.32 11.66 3.53
N LYS A 100 9.23 12.40 3.30
CA LYS A 100 8.83 13.48 4.19
C LYS A 100 8.30 12.94 5.52
N LYS A 101 7.60 11.81 5.50
CA LYS A 101 7.01 11.20 6.70
C LYS A 101 8.06 10.66 7.68
N THR A 102 9.23 10.25 7.19
CA THR A 102 10.33 9.78 8.04
C THR A 102 11.14 10.91 8.69
N LYS A 103 11.04 12.15 8.19
CA LYS A 103 11.79 13.31 8.72
C LYS A 103 11.09 14.07 9.85
N THR A 104 9.82 13.77 10.13
CA THR A 104 8.99 14.44 11.16
C THR A 104 8.74 13.52 12.37
N GLY A 105 9.53 12.46 12.52
CA GLY A 105 9.41 11.47 13.60
C GLY A 105 10.46 11.60 14.71
N ASP A 106 11.23 12.70 14.74
CA ASP A 106 12.16 13.04 15.83
C ASP A 106 11.54 14.10 16.75
#